data_AF-A0A438CQ12-F1
#
_entry.id   AF-A0A438CQ12-F1
#
_cell.length_a   1.000
_cell.length_b   1.000
_cell.length_c   1.000
_cell.angle_alpha   90.00
_cell.angle_beta   90.00
_cell.angle_gamma   90.00
#
_symmetry.space_group_name_H-M   'P 1'
#
loop_
_entity.id
_entity.type
_entity.pdbx_description
1 polymer ?
#
loop_
_entity_poly.entity_id
_entity_poly.type
_entity_poly.pdbx_seq_one_letter_code
_entity_poly.pdbx_strand_id
1 'polypeptide(L)'
;MQILHFDIKPHNILLDEDFTPKVSDFGLAKLYSTNESVVSLTAARGTLGYIAPELFYKNIGHVSYKADVYSFGMLLMEMVGKQRHFSGYEEEYLSELFFPSWIYNRIEQRQDMGMGDVTEDEKKYIWKMVIVALWCVQMRPMDRPSMSKALDMLEGDVELLQLPPKPTLYSHEISALDRENNLMGVPISSHNASITISLDGR
;
A
#
# COMPACT_ATOMS: atom_id res chain seq x y z
N MET A 1 25.25 5.82 0.17
CA MET A 1 24.95 4.65 -0.68
C MET A 1 23.79 3.90 -0.05
N GLN A 2 22.78 3.54 -0.82
CA GLN A 2 21.57 2.84 -0.38
C GLN A 2 21.41 1.54 -1.17
N ILE A 3 20.81 0.52 -0.56
CA ILE A 3 20.44 -0.72 -1.27
C ILE A 3 18.94 -0.66 -1.50
N LEU A 4 18.52 -0.77 -2.76
CA LEU A 4 17.11 -0.98 -3.12
C LEU A 4 16.90 -2.46 -3.42
N HIS A 5 15.87 -3.05 -2.83
CA HIS A 5 15.60 -4.48 -2.90
C HIS A 5 14.83 -4.87 -4.17
N PHE A 6 13.80 -4.10 -4.51
CA PHE A 6 12.85 -4.29 -5.63
C PHE A 6 11.98 -5.55 -5.60
N ASP A 7 12.19 -6.45 -4.63
CA ASP A 7 11.37 -7.67 -4.49
C ASP A 7 10.92 -7.94 -3.04
N ILE A 8 10.45 -6.90 -2.34
CA ILE A 8 9.84 -7.07 -1.01
C ILE A 8 8.45 -7.69 -1.18
N LYS A 9 8.27 -8.91 -0.66
CA LYS A 9 7.02 -9.69 -0.68
C LYS A 9 7.07 -10.76 0.42
N PRO A 10 5.93 -11.34 0.86
CA PRO A 10 5.93 -12.35 1.92
C PRO A 10 6.87 -13.52 1.69
N HIS A 11 6.98 -14.01 0.45
CA HIS A 11 7.86 -15.13 0.07
C HIS A 11 9.35 -14.86 0.34
N ASN A 12 9.75 -13.58 0.37
CA ASN A 12 11.13 -13.16 0.62
C ASN A 12 11.35 -12.71 2.07
N ILE A 13 10.33 -12.81 2.94
CA ILE A 13 10.47 -12.62 4.38
C ILE A 13 10.55 -13.99 5.04
N LEU A 14 11.76 -14.40 5.40
CA LEU A 14 12.00 -15.65 6.12
C LEU A 14 11.77 -15.43 7.61
N LEU A 15 11.45 -16.50 8.32
CA LEU A 15 11.31 -16.52 9.78
C LEU A 15 12.37 -17.46 10.33
N ASP A 16 13.07 -17.03 11.37
CA ASP A 16 13.96 -17.92 12.13
C ASP A 16 13.19 -18.69 13.23
N GLU A 17 13.92 -19.41 14.07
CA GLU A 17 13.36 -20.26 15.14
C GLU A 17 12.51 -19.47 16.15
N ASP A 18 12.80 -18.18 16.32
CA ASP A 18 12.07 -17.27 17.21
C ASP A 18 10.96 -16.48 16.48
N PHE A 19 10.61 -16.89 15.26
CA PHE A 19 9.69 -16.17 14.38
C PHE A 19 10.13 -14.72 14.08
N THR A 20 11.43 -14.41 14.16
CA THR A 20 11.96 -13.10 13.81
C THR A 20 12.05 -12.95 12.29
N PRO A 21 11.42 -11.93 11.68
CA PRO A 21 11.44 -11.76 10.23
C PRO A 21 12.81 -11.30 9.71
N LYS A 22 13.26 -11.93 8.62
CA LYS A 22 14.51 -11.61 7.91
C LYS A 22 14.24 -11.43 6.42
N VAL A 23 14.63 -10.27 5.89
CA VAL A 23 14.57 -10.00 4.45
C VAL A 23 15.61 -10.85 3.72
N SER A 24 15.20 -11.50 2.64
CA SER A 24 16.01 -12.39 1.81
C SER A 24 15.82 -12.09 0.32
N ASP A 25 16.59 -12.79 -0.53
CA ASP A 25 16.56 -12.67 -1.99
C ASP A 25 16.89 -11.28 -2.56
N PHE A 26 18.16 -10.92 -2.45
CA PHE A 26 18.72 -9.70 -3.03
C PHE A 26 19.06 -9.85 -4.53
N GLY A 27 18.51 -10.85 -5.24
CA GLY A 27 18.83 -11.12 -6.65
C GLY A 27 18.49 -9.95 -7.60
N LEU A 28 17.49 -9.15 -7.23
CA LEU A 28 17.10 -7.93 -7.96
C LEU A 28 17.69 -6.64 -7.36
N ALA A 29 18.40 -6.74 -6.24
CA ALA A 29 18.84 -5.59 -5.48
C ALA A 29 19.91 -4.77 -6.20
N LYS A 30 19.97 -3.47 -5.88
CA LYS A 30 20.88 -2.52 -6.51
C LYS A 30 21.41 -1.50 -5.52
N LEU A 31 22.67 -1.11 -5.71
CA LEU A 31 23.31 0.00 -4.98
C LEU A 31 22.98 1.32 -5.67
N TYR A 32 22.56 2.29 -4.87
CA TYR A 32 22.23 3.65 -5.30
C TYR A 32 23.09 4.65 -4.56
N SER A 33 23.71 5.57 -5.30
CA SER A 33 24.35 6.73 -4.71
C SER A 33 23.28 7.65 -4.14
N THR A 34 23.49 8.16 -2.92
CA THR A 34 22.59 9.14 -2.29
C THR A 34 22.54 10.47 -3.05
N ASN A 35 23.44 10.67 -4.01
CA ASN A 35 23.64 11.92 -4.74
C ASN A 35 23.18 11.86 -6.21
N GLU A 36 22.75 10.68 -6.70
CA GLU A 36 22.26 10.50 -8.08
C GLU A 36 20.78 10.15 -8.05
N SER A 37 19.93 11.08 -8.51
CA SER A 37 18.48 11.01 -8.39
C SER A 37 17.78 10.18 -9.48
N VAL A 38 18.52 9.64 -10.45
CA VAL A 38 17.92 9.01 -11.63
C VAL A 38 18.73 7.80 -12.07
N VAL A 39 18.16 6.61 -11.88
CA VAL A 39 18.62 5.43 -12.61
C VAL A 39 17.75 5.24 -13.84
N SER A 40 18.38 5.12 -15.00
CA SER A 40 17.76 4.58 -16.21
C SER A 40 17.53 3.07 -16.02
N LEU A 41 16.50 2.71 -15.26
CA LEU A 41 16.05 1.32 -15.20
C LEU A 41 15.61 0.93 -16.61
N THR A 42 16.35 0.00 -17.21
CA THR A 42 16.19 -0.45 -18.59
C THR A 42 15.00 -1.39 -18.77
N ALA A 43 14.46 -1.94 -17.68
CA ALA A 43 13.25 -2.74 -17.63
C ALA A 43 12.63 -2.66 -16.22
N ALA A 44 11.30 -2.76 -16.13
CA ALA A 44 10.60 -2.96 -14.86
C ALA A 44 11.08 -4.27 -14.21
N ARG A 45 11.26 -4.27 -12.89
CA ARG A 45 11.75 -5.40 -12.08
C ARG A 45 10.91 -5.53 -10.83
N GLY A 46 10.82 -6.75 -10.30
CA GLY A 46 10.06 -7.10 -9.12
C GLY A 46 8.94 -8.10 -9.43
N THR A 47 8.14 -8.41 -8.41
CA THR A 47 7.00 -9.33 -8.52
C THR A 47 5.70 -8.56 -8.75
N LEU A 48 4.93 -8.96 -9.77
CA LEU A 48 3.59 -8.40 -10.04
C LEU A 48 2.75 -8.40 -8.75
N GLY A 49 1.98 -7.34 -8.53
CA GLY A 49 1.27 -7.12 -7.26
C GLY A 49 2.05 -6.31 -6.21
N TYR A 50 3.39 -6.27 -6.29
CA TYR A 50 4.23 -5.51 -5.36
C TYR A 50 5.10 -4.45 -6.05
N ILE A 51 5.13 -4.43 -7.39
CA ILE A 51 5.91 -3.45 -8.16
C ILE A 51 5.28 -2.06 -8.01
N ALA A 52 6.09 -1.09 -7.57
CA ALA A 52 5.67 0.28 -7.47
C ALA A 52 5.36 0.90 -8.86
N PRO A 53 4.30 1.72 -8.98
CA PRO A 53 3.82 2.19 -10.27
C PRO A 53 4.85 3.02 -11.05
N GLU A 54 5.74 3.75 -10.38
CA GLU A 54 6.78 4.56 -11.03
C GLU A 54 7.82 3.74 -11.81
N LEU A 55 7.88 2.42 -11.63
CA LEU A 55 8.72 1.54 -12.46
C LEU A 55 8.14 1.34 -13.87
N PHE A 56 6.85 1.61 -14.06
CA PHE A 56 6.18 1.59 -15.36
C PHE A 56 5.84 3.00 -15.86
N TYR A 57 5.34 3.86 -14.97
CA TYR A 57 4.86 5.20 -15.27
C TYR A 57 5.91 6.24 -14.92
N LYS A 58 6.76 6.60 -15.90
CA LYS A 58 7.85 7.56 -15.67
C LYS A 58 7.37 8.99 -15.38
N ASN A 59 6.10 9.30 -15.62
CA ASN A 59 5.48 10.60 -15.41
C ASN A 59 5.04 10.86 -13.95
N ILE A 60 4.93 9.84 -13.10
CA ILE A 60 4.44 10.01 -11.71
C ILE A 60 5.56 10.17 -10.67
N GLY A 61 6.81 9.96 -11.06
CA GLY A 61 7.98 10.17 -10.20
C GLY A 61 9.21 9.37 -10.65
N HIS A 62 10.34 9.65 -10.00
CA HIS A 62 11.58 8.89 -10.19
C HIS A 62 11.64 7.69 -9.25
N VAL A 63 12.25 6.59 -9.72
CA VAL A 63 12.50 5.40 -8.91
C VAL A 63 13.52 5.74 -7.82
N SER A 64 13.17 5.38 -6.58
CA SER A 64 13.96 5.60 -5.38
C SER A 64 13.65 4.52 -4.34
N TYR A 65 14.14 4.66 -3.10
CA TYR A 65 13.78 3.77 -1.98
C TYR A 65 12.27 3.69 -1.71
N LYS A 66 11.49 4.65 -2.22
CA LYS A 66 10.03 4.64 -2.15
C LYS A 66 9.39 3.49 -2.93
N ALA A 67 10.11 2.86 -3.86
CA ALA A 67 9.64 1.65 -4.52
C ALA A 67 9.50 0.49 -3.51
N ASP A 68 10.51 0.28 -2.66
CA ASP A 68 10.46 -0.75 -1.61
C ASP A 68 9.42 -0.42 -0.54
N VAL A 69 9.19 0.87 -0.25
CA VAL A 69 8.10 1.32 0.64
C VAL A 69 6.73 0.89 0.09
N TYR A 70 6.51 1.01 -1.22
CA TYR A 70 5.27 0.57 -1.84
C TYR A 70 5.08 -0.94 -1.72
N SER A 71 6.12 -1.70 -2.04
CA SER A 71 6.11 -3.16 -1.92
C SER A 71 5.86 -3.62 -0.47
N PHE A 72 6.43 -2.93 0.52
CA PHE A 72 6.14 -3.14 1.93
C PHE A 72 4.66 -2.87 2.27
N GLY A 73 4.07 -1.81 1.74
CA GLY A 73 2.63 -1.54 1.90
C GLY A 73 1.76 -2.66 1.35
N MET A 74 2.09 -3.18 0.16
CA MET A 74 1.38 -4.33 -0.43
C MET A 74 1.55 -5.61 0.41
N LEU A 75 2.73 -5.83 0.98
CA LEU A 75 2.98 -6.93 1.92
C LEU A 75 2.10 -6.82 3.18
N LEU A 76 2.00 -5.64 3.79
CA LEU A 76 1.12 -5.41 4.95
C LEU A 76 -0.36 -5.65 4.58
N MET A 77 -0.78 -5.18 3.40
CA MET A 77 -2.13 -5.41 2.90
C MET A 77 -2.46 -6.90 2.79
N GLU A 78 -1.54 -7.68 2.25
CA GLU A 78 -1.75 -9.13 2.12
C GLU A 78 -1.80 -9.83 3.48
N MET A 79 -0.99 -9.42 4.45
CA MET A 79 -1.05 -9.96 5.82
C MET A 79 -2.44 -9.76 6.42
N VAL A 80 -3.00 -8.55 6.28
CA VAL A 80 -4.36 -8.24 6.76
C VAL A 80 -5.42 -9.01 5.95
N GLY A 81 -5.26 -9.10 4.62
CA GLY A 81 -6.20 -9.80 3.74
C GLY A 81 -6.27 -11.30 3.99
N LYS A 82 -5.13 -11.96 4.21
CA LYS A 82 -5.06 -13.40 4.53
C LYS A 82 -5.62 -13.73 5.91
N GLN A 83 -5.52 -12.81 6.88
CA GLN A 83 -6.16 -12.97 8.19
C GLN A 83 -7.70 -13.04 8.09
N ARG A 84 -8.29 -12.48 7.02
CA ARG A 84 -9.74 -12.46 6.81
C ARG A 84 -10.29 -13.72 6.13
N HIS A 85 -9.50 -14.46 5.38
CA HIS A 85 -9.94 -15.71 4.75
C HIS A 85 -10.13 -16.88 5.73
N PHE A 86 -9.82 -16.70 7.03
CA PHE A 86 -10.20 -17.65 8.08
C PHE A 86 -11.70 -17.61 8.45
N SER A 87 -12.49 -16.66 7.94
CA SER A 87 -13.94 -16.53 8.25
C SER A 87 -14.89 -16.98 7.13
N GLY A 88 -14.43 -17.75 6.14
CA GLY A 88 -15.31 -18.57 5.30
C GLY A 88 -16.08 -17.86 4.18
N TYR A 89 -15.69 -16.63 3.81
CA TYR A 89 -16.20 -15.99 2.60
C TYR A 89 -15.21 -16.16 1.46
N GLU A 90 -15.52 -17.09 0.55
CA GLU A 90 -14.96 -17.17 -0.79
C GLU A 90 -15.46 -15.95 -1.60
N GLU A 91 -14.80 -14.81 -1.49
CA GLU A 91 -14.90 -13.78 -2.52
C GLU A 91 -13.58 -13.75 -3.28
N GLU A 92 -13.66 -14.27 -4.51
CA GLU A 92 -12.62 -14.27 -5.54
C GLU A 92 -11.77 -13.01 -5.44
N TYR A 93 -10.47 -13.22 -5.23
CA TYR A 93 -9.36 -12.28 -5.45
C TYR A 93 -9.84 -10.98 -6.10
N LEU A 94 -10.28 -10.02 -5.29
CA LEU A 94 -10.35 -8.63 -5.73
C LEU A 94 -8.95 -8.36 -6.25
N SER A 95 -8.80 -8.30 -7.58
CA SER A 95 -7.47 -8.37 -8.23
C SER A 95 -6.54 -7.48 -7.43
N GLU A 96 -5.34 -7.95 -7.11
CA GLU A 96 -4.39 -7.32 -6.15
C GLU A 96 -4.33 -5.77 -6.27
N LEU A 97 -4.59 -5.25 -7.48
CA LEU A 97 -4.82 -3.84 -7.76
C LEU A 97 -5.95 -3.15 -6.97
N PHE A 98 -7.17 -3.70 -6.84
CA PHE A 98 -8.34 -3.04 -6.23
C PHE A 98 -8.40 -3.14 -4.71
N PHE A 99 -7.59 -4.02 -4.12
CA PHE A 99 -7.61 -4.28 -2.69
C PHE A 99 -7.39 -3.04 -1.82
N PRO A 100 -6.43 -2.12 -2.12
CA PRO A 100 -6.27 -0.88 -1.37
C PRO A 100 -7.50 0.04 -1.38
N SER A 101 -8.13 0.22 -2.55
CA SER A 101 -9.32 1.08 -2.68
C SER A 101 -10.55 0.47 -2.02
N TRP A 102 -10.70 -0.85 -2.10
CA TRP A 102 -11.78 -1.56 -1.43
C TRP A 102 -11.68 -1.43 0.10
N ILE A 103 -10.48 -1.63 0.65
CA ILE A 103 -10.22 -1.40 2.09
C ILE A 103 -10.52 0.05 2.45
N TYR A 104 -10.03 1.01 1.66
CA TYR A 104 -10.25 2.43 1.93
C TYR A 104 -11.74 2.77 2.03
N ASN A 105 -12.56 2.31 1.07
CA ASN A 105 -14.01 2.53 1.07
C ASN A 105 -14.68 1.94 2.31
N ARG A 106 -14.24 0.75 2.75
CA ARG A 106 -14.81 0.07 3.91
C ARG A 106 -14.56 0.82 5.21
N ILE A 107 -13.35 1.38 5.33
CA ILE A 107 -12.96 2.27 6.43
C ILE A 107 -13.82 3.54 6.43
N GLU A 108 -13.92 4.20 5.28
CA GLU A 108 -14.68 5.44 5.11
C GLU A 108 -16.15 5.24 5.50
N GLN A 109 -16.72 4.09 5.16
CA GLN A 109 -18.10 3.72 5.48
C GLN A 109 -18.29 3.19 6.91
N ARG A 110 -17.24 3.18 7.75
CA ARG A 110 -17.24 2.61 9.11
C ARG A 110 -17.80 1.19 9.18
N GLN A 111 -17.65 0.42 8.10
CA GLN A 111 -18.07 -0.96 8.10
C GLN A 111 -17.07 -1.78 8.89
N ASP A 112 -17.57 -2.68 9.75
CA ASP A 112 -16.74 -3.67 10.42
C ASP A 112 -15.91 -4.39 9.36
N MET A 113 -14.60 -4.50 9.60
CA MET A 113 -13.68 -5.11 8.65
C MET A 113 -13.84 -6.64 8.60
N GLY A 114 -14.88 -7.23 9.21
CA GLY A 114 -15.13 -8.66 9.20
C GLY A 114 -14.00 -9.43 9.88
N MET A 115 -13.30 -8.77 10.81
CA MET A 115 -12.41 -9.44 11.73
C MET A 115 -13.31 -10.28 12.62
N GLY A 116 -13.09 -11.60 12.68
CA GLY A 116 -13.91 -12.51 13.47
C GLY A 116 -13.80 -12.25 14.98
N ASP A 117 -13.56 -13.30 15.76
CA ASP A 117 -13.38 -13.18 17.21
C ASP A 117 -11.96 -12.67 17.53
N VAL A 118 -11.73 -11.38 17.26
CA VAL A 118 -10.44 -10.69 17.44
C VAL A 118 -10.57 -9.71 18.62
N THR A 119 -9.56 -9.70 19.49
CA THR A 119 -9.54 -8.80 20.66
C THR A 119 -9.45 -7.33 20.23
N GLU A 120 -9.86 -6.40 21.11
CA GLU A 120 -9.77 -4.96 20.81
C GLU A 120 -8.33 -4.49 20.55
N ASP A 121 -7.35 -5.07 21.24
CA ASP A 121 -5.94 -4.74 21.01
C ASP A 121 -5.44 -5.24 19.65
N GLU A 122 -5.81 -6.46 19.25
CA GLU A 122 -5.51 -6.97 17.90
C GLU A 122 -6.19 -6.13 16.80
N LYS A 123 -7.43 -5.69 17.02
CA LYS A 123 -8.10 -4.75 16.09
C LYS A 123 -7.28 -3.48 15.93
N LYS A 124 -6.74 -2.90 17.01
CA LYS A 124 -5.87 -1.71 16.93
C LYS A 124 -4.64 -1.96 16.06
N TYR A 125 -3.96 -3.11 16.22
CA TYR A 125 -2.80 -3.45 15.39
C TYR A 125 -3.18 -3.61 13.91
N ILE A 126 -4.28 -4.29 13.61
CA ILE A 126 -4.76 -4.45 12.23
C ILE A 126 -5.08 -3.07 11.63
N TRP A 127 -5.77 -2.20 12.38
CA TRP A 127 -6.05 -0.83 11.95
C TRP A 127 -4.77 -0.02 11.65
N LYS A 128 -3.76 -0.11 12.52
CA LYS A 128 -2.45 0.52 12.27
C LYS A 128 -1.80 -0.01 11.00
N MET A 129 -1.76 -1.33 10.82
CA MET A 129 -1.20 -1.97 9.63
C MET A 129 -1.91 -1.49 8.37
N VAL A 130 -3.24 -1.41 8.38
CA VAL A 130 -4.02 -0.95 7.23
C VAL A 130 -3.75 0.52 6.90
N ILE A 131 -3.78 1.42 7.89
CA ILE A 131 -3.56 2.85 7.65
C ILE A 131 -2.14 3.08 7.12
N VAL A 132 -1.13 2.46 7.74
CA VAL A 132 0.27 2.55 7.29
C VAL A 132 0.41 1.99 5.88
N ALA A 133 -0.20 0.83 5.60
CA ALA A 133 -0.19 0.24 4.27
C ALA A 133 -0.81 1.19 3.22
N LEU A 134 -1.94 1.84 3.52
CA LEU A 134 -2.57 2.82 2.63
C LEU A 134 -1.66 4.02 2.33
N TRP A 135 -0.87 4.46 3.31
CA TRP A 135 0.14 5.52 3.13
C TRP A 135 1.30 5.03 2.25
N CYS A 136 1.74 3.79 2.44
CA CYS A 136 2.81 3.19 1.66
C CYS A 136 2.44 2.93 0.20
N VAL A 137 1.18 2.60 -0.11
CA VAL A 137 0.73 2.25 -1.48
C VAL A 137 0.22 3.45 -2.30
N GLN A 138 0.53 4.69 -1.88
CA GLN A 138 0.17 5.88 -2.65
C GLN A 138 0.81 5.87 -4.05
N MET A 139 0.08 6.40 -5.04
CA MET A 139 0.51 6.39 -6.44
C MET A 139 1.83 7.13 -6.66
N ARG A 140 1.96 8.36 -6.13
CA ARG A 140 3.19 9.14 -6.29
C ARG A 140 4.19 8.76 -5.19
N PRO A 141 5.47 8.50 -5.53
CA PRO A 141 6.49 8.14 -4.54
C PRO A 141 6.69 9.20 -3.44
N MET A 142 6.46 10.47 -3.76
CA MET A 142 6.62 11.58 -2.81
C MET A 142 5.55 11.59 -1.71
N ASP A 143 4.37 11.03 -1.97
CA ASP A 143 3.27 10.98 -1.00
C ASP A 143 3.42 9.82 0.01
N ARG A 144 4.32 8.88 -0.28
CA ARG A 144 4.63 7.74 0.61
C ARG A 144 5.54 8.20 1.76
N PRO A 145 5.40 7.64 2.98
CA PRO A 145 6.32 7.92 4.08
C PRO A 145 7.72 7.35 3.80
N SER A 146 8.71 7.72 4.61
CA SER A 146 9.94 6.94 4.71
C SER A 146 9.69 5.65 5.49
N MET A 147 10.57 4.65 5.36
CA MET A 147 10.46 3.44 6.19
C MET A 147 10.58 3.74 7.69
N SER A 148 11.42 4.71 8.08
CA SER A 148 11.51 5.15 9.48
C SER A 148 10.17 5.73 9.96
N LYS A 149 9.52 6.57 9.14
CA LYS A 149 8.23 7.14 9.50
C LYS A 149 7.12 6.09 9.54
N ALA A 150 7.15 5.12 8.63
CA ALA A 150 6.22 3.99 8.66
C ALA A 150 6.39 3.15 9.93
N LEU A 151 7.63 2.94 10.39
CA LEU A 151 7.90 2.29 11.67
C LEU A 151 7.34 3.10 12.85
N ASP A 152 7.60 4.41 12.91
CA ASP A 152 7.05 5.27 13.95
C ASP A 152 5.52 5.19 14.01
N MET A 153 4.86 5.09 12.85
CA MET A 153 3.41 4.96 12.77
C MET A 153 2.90 3.59 13.25
N LEU A 154 3.65 2.51 13.03
CA LEU A 154 3.30 1.16 13.50
C LEU A 154 3.50 1.03 15.02
N GLU A 155 4.58 1.60 15.55
CA GLU A 155 4.92 1.57 16.98
C GLU A 155 4.07 2.55 17.81
N GLY A 156 3.61 3.66 17.21
CA GLY A 156 2.79 4.67 17.87
C GLY A 156 1.32 4.29 18.10
N ASP A 157 0.58 5.28 18.64
CA ASP A 157 -0.84 5.17 18.95
C ASP A 157 -1.72 5.27 17.69
N VAL A 158 -2.70 4.39 17.57
CA VAL A 158 -3.58 4.33 16.39
C VAL A 158 -4.46 5.58 16.27
N GLU A 159 -4.84 6.16 17.41
CA GLU A 159 -5.69 7.35 17.51
C GLU A 159 -5.03 8.60 16.92
N LEU A 160 -3.70 8.60 16.77
CA LEU A 160 -2.94 9.69 16.17
C LEU A 160 -2.79 9.54 14.64
N LEU A 161 -3.15 8.39 14.09
CA LEU A 161 -3.02 8.12 12.67
C LEU A 161 -4.19 8.72 11.89
N GLN A 162 -3.86 9.43 10.81
CA GLN A 162 -4.83 9.92 9.84
C GLN A 162 -4.83 9.03 8.61
N LEU A 163 -5.99 8.86 7.99
CA LEU A 163 -6.08 8.20 6.69
C LEU A 163 -5.35 9.05 5.63
N PRO A 164 -4.59 8.42 4.72
CA PRO A 164 -4.07 9.11 3.56
C PRO A 164 -5.21 9.53 2.63
N PRO A 165 -4.93 10.33 1.58
CA PRO A 165 -5.85 10.45 0.46
C PRO A 165 -6.20 9.07 -0.10
N LYS A 166 -7.45 8.94 -0.57
CA LYS A 166 -7.93 7.73 -1.23
C LYS A 166 -6.95 7.33 -2.34
N PRO A 167 -6.42 6.10 -2.31
CA PRO A 167 -5.53 5.63 -3.36
C PRO A 167 -6.23 5.79 -4.71
N THR A 168 -5.69 6.64 -5.56
CA THR A 168 -6.21 6.86 -6.91
C THR A 168 -5.75 5.71 -7.80
N LEU A 169 -6.33 4.53 -7.61
CA LEU A 169 -6.20 3.48 -8.61
C LEU A 169 -6.89 3.94 -9.88
N TYR A 170 -6.13 4.07 -10.98
CA TYR A 170 -6.49 3.86 -12.39
C TYR A 170 -7.83 4.36 -12.97
N SER A 171 -8.68 5.05 -12.21
CA SER A 171 -10.00 5.49 -12.65
C SER A 171 -9.88 6.53 -13.76
N HIS A 172 -8.76 7.26 -13.80
CA HIS A 172 -8.53 8.23 -14.86
C HIS A 172 -7.94 7.64 -16.14
N GLU A 173 -7.17 6.54 -16.10
CA GLU A 173 -6.50 6.03 -17.30
C GLU A 173 -7.25 4.88 -18.00
N ILE A 174 -8.01 4.05 -17.28
CA ILE A 174 -8.98 3.16 -17.94
C ILE A 174 -10.07 4.04 -18.58
N SER A 175 -10.49 5.11 -17.88
CA SER A 175 -11.36 6.11 -18.52
C SER A 175 -10.68 6.86 -19.66
N ALA A 176 -9.35 6.93 -19.75
CA ALA A 176 -8.67 7.58 -20.88
C ALA A 176 -8.61 6.66 -22.09
N LEU A 177 -8.40 5.36 -21.87
CA LEU A 177 -8.51 4.32 -22.91
C LEU A 177 -9.95 4.14 -23.40
N ASP A 178 -10.95 4.34 -22.52
CA ASP A 178 -12.37 4.36 -22.87
C ASP A 178 -12.84 5.73 -23.43
N ARG A 179 -12.20 6.85 -23.06
CA ARG A 179 -12.53 8.21 -23.53
C ARG A 179 -12.14 8.46 -24.97
N GLU A 180 -11.19 7.71 -25.52
CA GLU A 180 -10.92 7.78 -26.96
C GLU A 180 -12.14 7.30 -27.78
N ASN A 181 -13.10 6.61 -27.14
CA ASN A 181 -14.33 6.11 -27.75
C ASN A 181 -15.63 6.83 -27.37
N ASN A 182 -15.66 7.86 -26.51
CA ASN A 182 -16.92 8.57 -26.24
C ASN A 182 -16.73 10.06 -25.95
N LEU A 183 -17.17 10.85 -26.93
CA LEU A 183 -17.42 12.29 -26.84
C LEU A 183 -18.55 12.57 -25.82
N MET A 184 -18.52 13.77 -25.22
CA MET A 184 -19.54 14.41 -24.36
C MET A 184 -19.30 14.26 -22.84
N GLY A 185 -18.75 15.33 -22.25
CA GLY A 185 -18.35 15.40 -20.84
C GLY A 185 -19.40 15.94 -19.86
N VAL A 186 -19.09 15.81 -18.56
CA VAL A 186 -19.65 16.58 -17.43
C VAL A 186 -18.57 16.61 -16.31
N PRO A 187 -18.35 17.72 -15.58
CA PRO A 187 -17.31 17.80 -14.55
C PRO A 187 -17.79 17.28 -13.19
N ILE A 188 -16.91 16.63 -12.43
CA ILE A 188 -17.20 16.21 -11.04
C ILE A 188 -16.24 16.90 -10.07
N SER A 189 -16.86 17.56 -9.08
CA SER A 189 -16.27 18.34 -7.98
C SER A 189 -15.43 17.48 -7.04
N SER A 190 -14.25 17.98 -6.65
CA SER A 190 -13.40 17.43 -5.59
C SER A 190 -13.68 18.11 -4.25
N HIS A 191 -14.25 17.39 -3.29
CA HIS A 191 -14.31 17.81 -1.89
C HIS A 191 -13.32 16.99 -1.07
N ASN A 192 -12.27 17.64 -0.56
CA ASN A 192 -11.39 17.10 0.47
C ASN A 192 -12.07 17.27 1.82
N ALA A 193 -12.39 16.17 2.51
CA ALA A 193 -12.83 16.18 3.90
C ALA A 193 -11.76 15.50 4.77
N SER A 194 -11.21 16.25 5.74
CA SER A 194 -10.41 15.71 6.83
C SER A 194 -11.35 15.06 7.85
N ILE A 195 -11.27 13.75 8.03
CA ILE A 195 -12.09 12.99 8.97
C ILE A 195 -11.25 12.59 10.18
N THR A 196 -11.61 13.08 11.36
CA THR A 196 -11.09 12.62 12.65
C THR A 196 -11.93 11.43 13.12
N ILE A 197 -11.32 10.27 13.36
CA ILE A 197 -12.02 9.05 13.78
C ILE A 197 -11.98 8.97 15.32
N SER A 198 -13.16 8.97 15.95
CA SER A 198 -13.34 8.68 17.37
C SER A 198 -13.70 7.21 17.53
N LEU A 199 -12.90 6.49 18.32
CA LEU A 199 -13.15 5.11 18.75
C LEU A 199 -13.94 5.14 20.06
N ASP A 200 -15.20 5.58 20.01
CA ASP A 200 -16.16 5.33 21.09
C ASP A 200 -17.33 4.52 20.53
N GLY A 201 -17.63 3.43 21.23
CA GLY A 201 -18.32 2.26 20.72
C GLY A 201 -19.84 2.27 20.80
N ARG A 202 -20.40 1.23 20.18
CA ARG A 202 -21.62 0.54 20.58
C ARG A 202 -21.44 -0.95 20.34
#